data_AF-A0A2S0HUU4-F1
#
_entry.id   AF-A0A2S0HUU4-F1
#
_cell.length_a   1.000
_cell.length_b   1.000
_cell.length_c   1.000
_cell.angle_alpha   90.00
_cell.angle_beta   90.00
_cell.angle_gamma   90.00
#
_symmetry.space_group_name_H-M   'P 1'
#
loop_
_entity.id
_entity.type
_entity.pdbx_description
1 polymer ?
#
loop_
_entity_poly.entity_id
_entity_poly.type
_entity_poly.pdbx_seq_one_letter_code
_entity_poly.pdbx_strand_id
1 'polypeptide(L)'
;MTVTYFKFLELEITHSFYPNGVSEHFKISPLPISERDVQNYNIKINVNRNIFTFYCGISETENFDLAEALSGLNTLHFQFYHEDSNFKNYTSNIPLNNTDILYLKNSPGEEELQLDHAPPNGDLPLYTIGVLLLDIHDIVSENDPNKKLKLSFKSRELLWQYQIILRENMKVEEGDLKIEGIYNETYEGPVKKQLSHDVSALVMTSNIPLPLKYTITNYPLLKLRYTNTQLNVTKDLEIKLPNQIPESILGEERDGAVIPLLATAIIYV
;
A
#
# COMPACT_ATOMS: atom_id res chain seq x y z
N MET A 1 20.20 -31.67 22.91
CA MET A 1 18.94 -32.15 22.33
C MET A 1 18.79 -31.51 20.97
N THR A 2 18.55 -32.30 19.93
CA THR A 2 18.27 -31.78 18.59
C THR A 2 16.84 -31.28 18.55
N VAL A 3 16.62 -30.06 18.06
CA VAL A 3 15.27 -29.52 17.82
C VAL A 3 14.99 -29.62 16.33
N THR A 4 13.89 -30.29 15.98
CA THR A 4 13.40 -30.38 14.61
C THR A 4 12.28 -29.36 14.41
N TYR A 5 12.33 -28.61 13.32
CA TYR A 5 11.35 -27.57 13.01
C TYR A 5 10.32 -28.07 12.00
N PHE A 6 9.04 -27.93 12.34
CA PHE A 6 7.92 -28.30 11.49
C PHE A 6 7.14 -27.06 11.08
N LYS A 7 6.87 -26.93 9.77
CA LYS A 7 6.02 -25.86 9.24
C LYS A 7 4.58 -26.12 9.70
N PHE A 8 3.89 -25.06 10.11
CA PHE A 8 2.47 -25.13 10.46
C PHE A 8 1.61 -24.06 9.79
N LEU A 9 2.21 -23.00 9.26
CA LEU A 9 1.48 -21.92 8.59
C LEU A 9 2.35 -21.22 7.56
N GLU A 10 1.74 -20.82 6.45
CA GLU A 10 2.27 -19.87 5.48
C GLU A 10 1.31 -18.68 5.36
N LEU A 11 1.81 -17.45 5.51
CA LEU A 11 1.07 -16.22 5.26
C LEU A 11 1.67 -15.51 4.05
N GLU A 12 0.88 -15.37 2.99
CA GLU A 12 1.24 -14.58 1.81
C GLU A 12 0.58 -13.20 1.88
N ILE A 13 1.38 -12.15 1.75
CA ILE A 13 0.89 -10.77 1.75
C ILE A 13 1.04 -10.19 0.35
N THR A 14 0.02 -9.56 -0.19
CA THR A 14 0.11 -8.90 -1.50
C THR A 14 -0.41 -7.48 -1.43
N HIS A 15 0.07 -6.62 -2.33
CA HIS A 15 -0.40 -5.25 -2.42
C HIS A 15 -0.34 -4.71 -3.85
N SER A 16 -1.48 -4.26 -4.39
CA SER A 16 -1.59 -3.82 -5.79
C SER A 16 -0.89 -2.50 -6.17
N PHE A 17 -0.23 -1.83 -5.21
CA PHE A 17 0.65 -0.68 -5.44
C PHE A 17 1.99 -1.11 -6.04
N TYR A 18 2.50 -2.27 -5.61
CA TYR A 18 3.80 -2.79 -6.04
C TYR A 18 3.71 -3.58 -7.34
N PRO A 19 4.78 -3.60 -8.15
CA PRO A 19 4.85 -4.49 -9.32
C PRO A 19 4.72 -5.94 -8.87
N ASN A 20 3.88 -6.71 -9.57
CA ASN A 20 3.57 -8.11 -9.25
C ASN A 20 2.95 -8.34 -7.85
N GLY A 21 2.51 -7.29 -7.16
CA GLY A 21 1.88 -7.41 -5.85
C GLY A 21 2.83 -7.63 -4.67
N VAL A 22 4.16 -7.62 -4.88
CA VAL A 22 5.14 -8.03 -3.85
C VAL A 22 5.78 -6.81 -3.19
N SER A 23 5.70 -6.74 -1.86
CA SER A 23 6.50 -5.84 -1.01
C SER A 23 7.39 -6.65 -0.07
N GLU A 24 8.64 -6.23 0.08
CA GLU A 24 9.63 -6.85 1.00
C GLU A 24 9.75 -6.11 2.33
N HIS A 25 8.95 -5.05 2.49
CA HIS A 25 8.99 -4.11 3.61
C HIS A 25 7.97 -4.44 4.72
N PHE A 26 7.12 -5.44 4.52
CA PHE A 26 6.27 -5.96 5.59
C PHE A 26 7.12 -6.69 6.63
N LYS A 27 6.79 -6.49 7.90
CA LYS A 27 7.44 -7.12 9.04
C LYS A 27 6.42 -7.55 10.10
N ILE A 28 6.78 -8.60 10.81
CA ILE A 28 5.98 -9.21 11.88
C ILE A 28 6.91 -9.46 13.08
N SER A 29 6.49 -9.05 14.26
CA SER A 29 7.19 -9.32 15.53
C SER A 29 6.20 -9.69 16.61
N PRO A 30 6.53 -10.66 17.50
CA PRO A 30 5.62 -11.03 18.58
C PRO A 30 5.37 -9.83 19.51
N LEU A 31 4.13 -9.64 19.94
CA LEU A 31 3.80 -8.69 21.00
C LEU A 31 4.10 -9.31 22.38
N PRO A 32 4.29 -8.50 23.43
CA PRO A 32 4.65 -8.98 24.78
C PRO A 32 3.72 -10.09 25.31
N ILE A 33 2.43 -10.03 24.98
CA ILE A 33 1.44 -11.03 25.38
C ILE A 33 1.71 -12.43 24.80
N SER A 34 2.41 -12.53 23.67
CA SER A 34 2.71 -13.80 22.99
C SER A 34 4.20 -14.16 22.96
N GLU A 35 5.10 -13.31 23.49
CA GLU A 35 6.54 -13.58 23.52
C GLU A 35 6.87 -14.88 24.27
N ARG A 36 6.25 -15.10 25.43
CA ARG A 36 6.47 -16.31 26.23
C ARG A 36 6.05 -17.57 25.45
N ASP A 37 4.89 -17.52 24.80
CA ASP A 37 4.38 -18.66 24.03
C ASP A 37 5.24 -18.93 22.80
N VAL A 38 5.65 -17.87 22.08
CA VAL A 38 6.59 -17.99 20.96
C VAL A 38 7.91 -18.63 21.40
N GLN A 39 8.43 -18.29 22.58
CA GLN A 39 9.64 -18.90 23.12
C GLN A 39 9.41 -20.36 23.55
N ASN A 40 8.36 -20.65 24.31
CA ASN A 40 8.07 -21.97 24.86
C ASN A 40 7.82 -23.02 23.77
N TYR A 41 7.15 -22.64 22.68
CA TYR A 41 6.85 -23.52 21.56
C TYR A 41 7.91 -23.47 20.45
N ASN A 42 9.05 -22.81 20.71
CA ASN A 42 10.14 -22.61 19.76
C ASN A 42 9.65 -22.09 18.40
N ILE A 43 8.72 -21.13 18.40
CA ILE A 43 8.14 -20.61 17.17
C ILE A 43 9.19 -19.77 16.43
N LYS A 44 9.38 -20.06 15.15
CA LYS A 44 10.26 -19.32 14.24
C LYS A 44 9.48 -18.86 13.03
N ILE A 45 9.77 -17.63 12.60
CA ILE A 45 9.19 -17.05 11.38
C ILE A 45 10.35 -16.89 10.41
N ASN A 46 10.24 -17.56 9.27
CA ASN A 46 11.11 -17.33 8.12
C ASN A 46 10.40 -16.39 7.14
N VAL A 47 11.10 -15.36 6.67
CA VAL A 47 10.54 -14.38 5.74
C VAL A 47 11.25 -14.51 4.40
N ASN A 48 10.49 -14.79 3.35
CA ASN A 48 10.96 -14.78 1.98
C ASN A 48 10.10 -13.83 1.15
N ARG A 49 10.59 -12.60 0.95
CA ARG A 49 9.87 -11.51 0.27
C ARG A 49 8.53 -11.23 0.96
N ASN A 50 7.42 -11.61 0.34
CA ASN A 50 6.07 -11.41 0.84
C ASN A 50 5.43 -12.64 1.50
N ILE A 51 6.22 -13.72 1.66
CA ILE A 51 5.77 -14.98 2.26
C ILE A 51 6.42 -15.11 3.64
N PHE A 52 5.57 -15.27 4.67
CA PHE A 52 5.94 -15.51 6.05
C PHE A 52 5.62 -16.97 6.39
N THR A 53 6.65 -17.76 6.65
CA THR A 53 6.47 -19.19 7.00
C THR A 53 6.75 -19.39 8.49
N PHE A 54 5.76 -19.94 9.19
CA PHE A 54 5.82 -20.19 10.61
C PHE A 54 6.16 -21.66 10.88
N TYR A 55 7.09 -21.86 11.80
CA TYR A 55 7.57 -23.16 12.24
C TYR A 55 7.46 -23.28 13.75
N CYS A 56 7.17 -24.48 14.24
CA CYS A 56 7.30 -24.84 15.65
C CYS A 56 8.47 -25.83 15.82
N GLY A 57 9.17 -25.75 16.96
CA GLY A 57 10.34 -26.58 17.22
C GLY A 57 10.06 -27.65 18.26
N ILE A 58 10.32 -28.91 17.93
CA ILE A 58 10.02 -30.07 18.77
C ILE A 58 11.29 -30.85 19.05
N SER A 59 11.44 -31.27 20.31
CA SER A 59 12.51 -32.18 20.72
C SER A 59 12.14 -33.58 20.28
N GLU A 60 13.03 -34.26 19.53
CA GLU A 60 12.82 -35.57 18.88
C GLU A 60 11.72 -36.45 19.50
N THR A 61 10.60 -36.58 18.79
CA THR A 61 9.53 -37.56 19.06
C THR A 61 9.30 -38.42 17.81
N GLU A 62 9.04 -39.72 17.99
CA GLU A 62 8.85 -40.68 16.89
C GLU A 62 7.55 -40.44 16.09
N ASN A 63 6.57 -39.73 16.66
CA ASN A 63 5.32 -39.35 16.01
C ASN A 63 5.06 -37.86 16.24
N PHE A 64 5.08 -37.06 15.17
CA PHE A 64 4.72 -35.65 15.22
C PHE A 64 3.24 -35.48 14.87
N ASP A 65 2.47 -34.98 15.83
CA ASP A 65 1.11 -34.47 15.63
C ASP A 65 1.13 -32.95 15.86
N LEU A 66 0.74 -32.20 14.85
CA LEU A 66 0.77 -30.73 14.88
C LEU A 66 -0.25 -30.16 15.89
N ALA A 67 -1.45 -30.74 15.94
CA ALA A 67 -2.50 -30.28 16.83
C ALA A 67 -2.15 -30.58 18.29
N GLU A 68 -1.56 -31.74 18.58
CA GLU A 68 -1.05 -32.06 19.92
C GLU A 68 0.10 -31.13 20.31
N ALA A 69 1.07 -30.92 19.41
CA ALA A 69 2.25 -30.09 19.66
C ALA A 69 1.93 -28.62 19.95
N LEU A 70 0.81 -28.11 19.42
CA LEU A 70 0.37 -26.72 19.60
C LEU A 70 -0.89 -26.59 20.49
N SER A 71 -1.33 -27.68 21.13
CA SER A 71 -2.61 -27.75 21.86
C SER A 71 -2.78 -26.75 23.00
N GLY A 72 -1.69 -26.27 23.59
CA GLY A 72 -1.73 -25.27 24.66
C GLY A 72 -1.57 -23.83 24.18
N LEU A 73 -1.59 -23.57 22.88
CA LEU A 73 -1.59 -22.23 22.31
C LEU A 73 -3.02 -21.75 22.02
N ASN A 74 -3.31 -20.52 22.44
CA ASN A 74 -4.49 -19.78 22.04
C ASN A 74 -4.12 -18.83 20.87
N THR A 75 -4.69 -17.62 20.85
CA THR A 75 -4.35 -16.59 19.88
C THR A 75 -2.93 -16.04 20.10
N LEU A 76 -2.08 -16.16 19.09
CA LEU A 76 -0.80 -15.45 19.04
C LEU A 76 -0.99 -14.05 18.46
N HIS A 77 -0.39 -13.07 19.12
CA HIS A 77 -0.49 -11.65 18.78
C HIS A 77 0.86 -11.17 18.27
N PHE A 78 0.87 -10.64 17.05
CA PHE A 78 2.05 -10.07 16.44
C PHE A 78 1.80 -8.62 16.04
N GLN A 79 2.77 -7.76 16.29
CA GLN A 79 2.86 -6.46 15.70
C GLN A 79 3.01 -6.64 14.18
N PHE A 80 2.17 -5.96 13.42
CA PHE A 80 2.23 -5.88 11.97
C PHE A 80 2.60 -4.46 11.55
N TYR A 81 3.73 -4.33 10.86
CA TYR A 81 4.23 -3.03 10.41
C TYR A 81 4.88 -3.09 9.03
N HIS A 82 5.06 -1.93 8.43
CA HIS A 82 5.67 -1.74 7.13
C HIS A 82 6.73 -0.65 7.26
N GLU A 83 7.90 -0.85 6.65
CA GLU A 83 9.04 0.07 6.82
C GLU A 83 8.85 1.43 6.13
N ASP A 84 7.99 1.48 5.10
CA ASP A 84 7.59 2.73 4.44
C ASP A 84 6.62 3.54 5.30
N SER A 85 7.06 4.73 5.75
CA SER A 85 6.25 5.65 6.55
C SER A 85 5.00 6.16 5.82
N ASN A 86 4.98 6.11 4.49
CA ASN A 86 3.86 6.54 3.67
C ASN A 86 2.89 5.40 3.32
N PHE A 87 3.04 4.21 3.91
CA PHE A 87 2.21 3.04 3.59
C PHE A 87 0.70 3.34 3.63
N LYS A 88 0.23 4.07 4.65
CA LYS A 88 -1.19 4.45 4.77
C LYS A 88 -1.69 5.31 3.61
N ASN A 89 -0.81 6.14 3.04
CA ASN A 89 -1.14 7.08 1.97
C ASN A 89 -1.56 6.33 0.70
N TYR A 90 -0.88 5.24 0.34
CA TYR A 90 -1.19 4.47 -0.87
C TYR A 90 -2.00 3.20 -0.63
N THR A 91 -2.45 2.92 0.60
CA THR A 91 -3.23 1.72 0.92
C THR A 91 -4.69 2.07 1.18
N SER A 92 -5.64 1.55 0.39
CA SER A 92 -7.05 1.96 0.43
C SER A 92 -7.82 1.43 1.64
N ASN A 93 -7.51 0.21 2.07
CA ASN A 93 -8.14 -0.48 3.19
C ASN A 93 -7.50 -0.11 4.53
N ILE A 94 -6.83 1.04 4.61
CA ILE A 94 -6.33 1.64 5.85
C ILE A 94 -6.88 3.05 5.95
N PRO A 95 -7.62 3.39 7.02
CA PRO A 95 -8.02 4.75 7.30
C PRO A 95 -6.81 5.68 7.35
N LEU A 96 -6.96 6.88 6.81
CA LEU A 96 -5.95 7.94 6.97
C LEU A 96 -5.99 8.57 8.36
N ASN A 97 -7.04 8.27 9.15
CA ASN A 97 -7.11 8.69 10.53
C ASN A 97 -5.96 8.05 11.35
N ASN A 98 -5.55 8.73 12.41
CA ASN A 98 -4.51 8.25 13.32
C ASN A 98 -5.08 7.52 14.55
N THR A 99 -6.39 7.30 14.59
CA THR A 99 -7.07 6.73 15.76
C THR A 99 -7.20 5.22 15.68
N ASP A 100 -7.38 4.67 14.47
CA ASP A 100 -7.62 3.25 14.28
C ASP A 100 -6.37 2.53 13.76
N ILE A 101 -6.24 1.27 14.16
CA ILE A 101 -5.25 0.33 13.61
C ILE A 101 -5.97 -0.84 12.93
N LEU A 102 -5.22 -1.59 12.14
CA LEU A 102 -5.70 -2.84 11.56
C LEU A 102 -5.67 -3.98 12.57
N TYR A 103 -6.71 -4.80 12.59
CA TYR A 103 -6.67 -6.13 13.19
C TYR A 103 -6.85 -7.16 12.08
N LEU A 104 -5.90 -8.08 11.96
CA LEU A 104 -5.83 -9.10 10.93
C LEU A 104 -6.09 -10.45 11.60
N LYS A 105 -7.20 -11.11 11.30
CA LYS A 105 -7.63 -12.33 12.00
C LYS A 105 -7.81 -13.47 11.02
N ASN A 106 -7.32 -14.67 11.35
CA ASN A 106 -7.72 -15.87 10.63
C ASN A 106 -9.14 -16.29 11.04
N SER A 107 -9.73 -17.18 10.26
CA SER A 107 -11.03 -17.78 10.57
C SER A 107 -11.06 -19.23 10.10
N PRO A 108 -11.88 -20.09 10.72
CA PRO A 108 -11.96 -21.50 10.36
C PRO A 108 -12.36 -21.67 8.89
N GLY A 109 -11.62 -22.49 8.14
CA GLY A 109 -11.93 -22.78 6.74
C GLY A 109 -11.60 -21.67 5.73
N GLU A 110 -11.18 -20.48 6.18
CA GLU A 110 -10.87 -19.36 5.30
C GLU A 110 -9.36 -19.28 5.01
N GLU A 111 -9.01 -18.99 3.75
CA GLU A 111 -7.63 -18.66 3.37
C GLU A 111 -7.34 -17.17 3.51
N GLU A 112 -8.32 -16.28 3.31
CA GLU A 112 -8.08 -14.84 3.42
C GLU A 112 -8.25 -14.37 4.88
N LEU A 113 -7.31 -13.58 5.38
CA LEU A 113 -7.43 -12.94 6.68
C LEU A 113 -8.60 -11.94 6.67
N GLN A 114 -9.37 -11.93 7.75
CA GLN A 114 -10.37 -10.90 8.01
C GLN A 114 -9.67 -9.62 8.48
N LEU A 115 -10.11 -8.48 7.93
CA LEU A 115 -9.62 -7.16 8.29
C LEU A 115 -10.69 -6.43 9.10
N ASP A 116 -10.26 -5.89 10.23
CA ASP A 116 -11.09 -5.08 11.12
C ASP A 116 -10.34 -3.80 11.53
N HIS A 117 -11.09 -2.76 11.88
CA HIS A 117 -10.56 -1.45 12.26
C HIS A 117 -11.09 -1.07 13.64
N ALA A 118 -10.18 -0.86 14.58
CA ALA A 118 -10.52 -0.39 15.90
C ALA A 118 -9.37 0.40 16.51
N PRO A 119 -9.64 1.21 17.55
CA PRO A 119 -8.59 1.80 18.36
C PRO A 119 -7.61 0.73 18.89
N PRO A 120 -6.33 1.10 19.09
CA PRO A 120 -5.37 0.16 19.66
C PRO A 120 -5.77 -0.23 21.07
N ASN A 121 -5.76 -1.54 21.35
CA ASN A 121 -6.00 -2.06 22.69
C ASN A 121 -4.68 -2.06 23.48
N GLY A 122 -4.38 -0.94 24.13
CA GLY A 122 -3.15 -0.73 24.89
C GLY A 122 -2.02 -0.09 24.09
N ASP A 123 -0.86 0.01 24.72
CA ASP A 123 0.32 0.63 24.11
C ASP A 123 0.94 -0.31 23.07
N LEU A 124 1.00 0.16 21.83
CA LEU A 124 1.64 -0.55 20.72
C LEU A 124 3.01 0.06 20.39
N PRO A 125 3.97 -0.75 19.89
CA PRO A 125 5.25 -0.21 19.47
C PRO A 125 5.09 0.82 18.33
N LEU A 126 6.08 1.70 18.18
CA LEU A 126 6.10 2.69 17.10
C LEU A 126 6.01 2.01 15.72
N TYR A 127 5.44 2.73 14.76
CA TYR A 127 5.24 2.29 13.37
C TYR A 127 4.28 1.11 13.19
N THR A 128 3.55 0.72 14.23
CA THR A 128 2.51 -0.31 14.13
C THR A 128 1.40 0.14 13.18
N ILE A 129 1.14 -0.68 12.18
CA ILE A 129 0.05 -0.50 11.22
C ILE A 129 -1.15 -1.34 11.65
N GLY A 130 -0.90 -2.49 12.26
CA GLY A 130 -1.92 -3.34 12.83
C GLY A 130 -1.39 -4.42 13.75
N VAL A 131 -2.30 -5.29 14.19
CA VAL A 131 -2.02 -6.48 14.96
C VAL A 131 -2.51 -7.69 14.18
N LEU A 132 -1.61 -8.64 13.94
CA LEU A 132 -1.93 -9.96 13.41
C LEU A 132 -2.30 -10.88 14.58
N LEU A 133 -3.52 -11.39 14.54
CA LEU A 133 -4.12 -12.28 15.52
C LEU A 133 -4.27 -13.65 14.87
N LEU A 134 -3.41 -14.58 15.26
CA LEU A 134 -3.44 -15.96 14.76
C LEU A 134 -4.06 -16.87 15.82
N ASP A 135 -5.32 -17.24 15.64
CA ASP A 135 -5.95 -18.31 16.40
C ASP A 135 -5.35 -19.65 15.98
N ILE A 136 -4.56 -20.24 16.88
CA ILE A 136 -3.83 -21.48 16.60
C ILE A 136 -4.78 -22.67 16.55
N HIS A 137 -5.89 -22.68 17.30
CA HIS A 137 -6.86 -23.76 17.23
C HIS A 137 -7.46 -23.84 15.82
N ASP A 138 -7.82 -22.70 15.25
CA ASP A 138 -8.33 -22.64 13.88
C ASP A 138 -7.29 -23.14 12.87
N ILE A 139 -6.03 -22.73 13.02
CA ILE A 139 -4.93 -23.12 12.12
C ILE A 139 -4.68 -24.64 12.15
N VAL A 140 -4.68 -25.26 13.33
CA VAL A 140 -4.36 -26.70 13.46
C VAL A 140 -5.59 -27.62 13.35
N SER A 141 -6.81 -27.08 13.47
CA SER A 141 -8.05 -27.87 13.44
C SER A 141 -8.25 -28.66 12.14
N GLU A 142 -7.72 -28.15 11.03
CA GLU A 142 -7.79 -28.79 9.72
C GLU A 142 -6.72 -29.88 9.54
N ASN A 143 -5.77 -29.97 10.47
CA ASN A 143 -4.60 -30.86 10.43
C ASN A 143 -3.83 -30.80 9.09
N ASP A 144 -3.85 -29.63 8.44
CA ASP A 144 -3.15 -29.36 7.19
C ASP A 144 -1.77 -28.72 7.48
N PRO A 145 -0.66 -29.47 7.35
CA PRO A 145 0.68 -28.92 7.56
C PRO A 145 1.07 -27.85 6.51
N ASN A 146 0.26 -27.67 5.47
CA ASN A 146 0.45 -26.69 4.42
C ASN A 146 -0.57 -25.54 4.47
N LYS A 147 -1.30 -25.36 5.58
CA LYS A 147 -2.28 -24.27 5.73
C LYS A 147 -1.69 -22.95 5.24
N LYS A 148 -2.40 -22.31 4.31
CA LYS A 148 -2.04 -21.04 3.72
C LYS A 148 -3.07 -19.99 4.07
N LEU A 149 -2.58 -18.86 4.53
CA LEU A 149 -3.35 -17.64 4.72
C LEU A 149 -2.86 -16.57 3.76
N LYS A 150 -3.77 -15.71 3.34
CA LYS A 150 -3.54 -14.62 2.40
C LYS A 150 -4.03 -13.31 2.99
N LEU A 151 -3.29 -12.25 2.66
CA LEU A 151 -3.65 -10.88 3.01
C LEU A 151 -3.41 -9.97 1.82
N SER A 152 -4.49 -9.42 1.28
CA SER A 152 -4.44 -8.59 0.08
C SER A 152 -4.76 -7.12 0.36
N PHE A 153 -3.76 -6.24 0.17
CA PHE A 153 -3.92 -4.80 0.21
C PHE A 153 -4.20 -4.20 -1.17
N LYS A 154 -5.05 -3.18 -1.20
CA LYS A 154 -5.39 -2.47 -2.43
C LYS A 154 -4.74 -1.09 -2.45
N SER A 155 -4.22 -0.71 -3.62
CA SER A 155 -3.75 0.64 -3.86
C SER A 155 -4.89 1.64 -3.74
N ARG A 156 -4.60 2.80 -3.16
CA ARG A 156 -5.52 3.92 -3.09
C ARG A 156 -5.69 4.55 -4.47
N GLU A 157 -6.94 4.78 -4.83
CA GLU A 157 -7.32 5.47 -6.06
C GLU A 157 -7.53 6.96 -5.78
N LEU A 158 -6.91 7.81 -6.60
CA LEU A 158 -6.82 9.26 -6.41
C LEU A 158 -7.06 9.97 -7.73
N LEU A 159 -7.56 11.21 -7.69
CA LEU A 159 -7.55 12.05 -8.89
C LEU A 159 -6.12 12.52 -9.16
N TRP A 160 -5.60 12.23 -10.35
CA TRP A 160 -4.26 12.64 -10.75
C TRP A 160 -4.29 14.05 -11.29
N GLN A 161 -3.58 14.96 -10.64
CA GLN A 161 -3.47 16.36 -11.01
C GLN A 161 -2.06 16.69 -11.50
N TYR A 162 -2.00 17.38 -12.63
CA TYR A 162 -0.78 17.89 -13.22
C TYR A 162 -0.83 19.42 -13.27
N GLN A 163 0.16 20.07 -12.65
CA GLN A 163 0.33 21.51 -12.64
C GLN A 163 1.46 21.89 -13.59
N ILE A 164 1.11 22.40 -14.77
CA ILE A 164 2.03 22.65 -15.87
C ILE A 164 2.44 24.13 -15.84
N ILE A 165 3.72 24.40 -15.60
CA ILE A 165 4.31 25.73 -15.59
C ILE A 165 5.07 25.91 -16.90
N LEU A 166 4.60 26.85 -17.73
CA LEU A 166 5.20 27.17 -19.02
C LEU A 166 6.34 28.19 -18.86
N ARG A 167 7.40 28.07 -19.66
CA ARG A 167 8.39 29.15 -19.83
C ARG A 167 7.76 30.44 -20.36
N GLU A 168 8.35 31.57 -19.99
CA GLU A 168 7.87 32.92 -20.36
C GLU A 168 7.75 33.16 -21.88
N ASN A 169 8.59 32.51 -22.68
CA ASN A 169 8.57 32.67 -24.14
C ASN A 169 7.59 31.71 -24.84
N MET A 170 6.80 30.94 -24.10
CA MET A 170 5.81 30.01 -24.64
C MET A 170 4.41 30.57 -24.47
N LYS A 171 3.73 30.81 -25.60
CA LYS A 171 2.30 31.13 -25.62
C LYS A 171 1.52 29.92 -26.12
N VAL A 172 0.48 29.53 -25.38
CA VAL A 172 -0.38 28.38 -25.67
C VAL A 172 -1.81 28.86 -25.78
N GLU A 173 -2.49 28.48 -26.87
CA GLU A 173 -3.91 28.79 -27.07
C GLU A 173 -4.80 27.71 -26.41
N GLU A 174 -6.07 28.04 -26.21
CA GLU A 174 -7.03 27.08 -25.64
C GLU A 174 -7.24 25.88 -26.58
N GLY A 175 -7.17 24.66 -26.05
CA GLY A 175 -7.27 23.42 -26.83
C GLY A 175 -5.95 22.87 -27.38
N ASP A 176 -4.87 23.65 -27.35
CA ASP A 176 -3.53 23.23 -27.78
C ASP A 176 -2.72 22.49 -26.69
N LEU A 177 -3.34 22.29 -25.52
CA LEU A 177 -2.79 21.55 -24.38
C LEU A 177 -3.71 20.38 -24.06
N LYS A 178 -3.20 19.15 -24.13
CA LYS A 178 -3.93 17.94 -23.75
C LYS A 178 -3.03 16.94 -23.04
N ILE A 179 -3.63 16.12 -22.18
CA ILE A 179 -2.96 14.96 -21.59
C ILE A 179 -3.63 13.71 -22.14
N GLU A 180 -2.84 12.83 -22.74
CA GLU A 180 -3.26 11.49 -23.10
C GLU A 180 -2.99 10.54 -21.93
N GLY A 181 -4.07 9.93 -21.44
CA GLY A 181 -4.04 9.00 -20.32
C GLY A 181 -3.45 7.64 -20.68
N ILE A 182 -3.13 6.86 -19.66
CA ILE A 182 -2.52 5.52 -19.81
C ILE A 182 -3.54 4.36 -19.67
N TYR A 183 -4.74 4.67 -19.19
CA TYR A 183 -5.86 3.76 -18.98
C TYR A 183 -7.11 4.18 -19.78
N ASN A 184 -6.92 4.97 -20.86
CA ASN A 184 -7.98 5.63 -21.64
C ASN A 184 -8.82 6.64 -20.83
N GLU A 185 -8.31 7.11 -19.70
CA GLU A 185 -8.88 8.25 -18.99
C GLU A 185 -8.64 9.56 -19.77
N THR A 186 -9.44 10.57 -19.46
CA THR A 186 -9.26 11.92 -19.97
C THR A 186 -8.94 12.87 -18.83
N TYR A 187 -8.34 14.02 -19.16
CA TYR A 187 -8.03 15.05 -18.18
C TYR A 187 -8.85 16.30 -18.45
N GLU A 188 -9.51 16.81 -17.42
CA GLU A 188 -10.24 18.08 -17.43
C GLU A 188 -9.27 19.26 -17.27
N GLY A 189 -9.64 20.42 -17.81
CA GLY A 189 -8.82 21.64 -17.86
C GLY A 189 -8.33 21.96 -19.28
N PRO A 190 -7.32 22.84 -19.44
CA PRO A 190 -6.55 23.48 -18.37
C PRO A 190 -7.30 24.59 -17.63
N VAL A 191 -7.11 24.66 -16.31
CA VAL A 191 -7.54 25.79 -15.48
C VAL A 191 -6.31 26.53 -14.97
N LYS A 192 -6.23 27.84 -15.20
CA LYS A 192 -5.10 28.66 -14.69
C LYS A 192 -5.20 28.80 -13.17
N LYS A 193 -4.13 28.42 -12.46
CA LYS A 193 -4.00 28.54 -11.00
C LYS A 193 -2.74 29.32 -10.65
N GLN A 194 -2.87 30.35 -9.83
CA GLN A 194 -1.72 31.07 -9.29
C GLN A 194 -1.10 30.26 -8.15
N LEU A 195 0.20 29.96 -8.24
CA LEU A 195 0.94 29.22 -7.21
C LEU A 195 1.68 30.16 -6.25
N SER A 196 2.21 31.28 -6.77
CA SER A 196 2.88 32.35 -6.02
C SER A 196 2.71 33.69 -6.76
N HIS A 197 3.27 34.80 -6.27
CA HIS A 197 3.06 36.12 -6.91
C HIS A 197 3.45 36.13 -8.40
N ASP A 198 4.50 35.39 -8.78
CA ASP A 198 5.06 35.41 -10.14
C ASP A 198 4.86 34.11 -10.93
N VAL A 199 4.32 33.06 -10.30
CA VAL A 199 4.19 31.73 -10.93
C VAL A 199 2.73 31.34 -11.05
N SER A 200 2.28 31.11 -12.29
CA SER A 200 0.99 30.49 -12.60
C SER A 200 1.18 29.15 -13.29
N ALA A 201 0.36 28.17 -12.92
CA ALA A 201 0.30 26.87 -13.56
C ALA A 201 -1.02 26.69 -14.33
N LEU A 202 -0.97 25.92 -15.41
CA LEU A 202 -2.13 25.34 -16.06
C LEU A 202 -2.39 23.98 -15.41
N VAL A 203 -3.53 23.85 -14.74
CA VAL A 203 -3.88 22.66 -13.97
C VAL A 203 -4.80 21.79 -14.80
N MET A 204 -4.44 20.51 -14.91
CA MET A 204 -5.26 19.47 -15.52
C MET A 204 -5.44 18.32 -14.55
N THR A 205 -6.65 17.76 -14.46
CA THR A 205 -6.99 16.70 -13.49
C THR A 205 -7.69 15.55 -14.18
N SER A 206 -7.36 14.29 -13.84
CA SER A 206 -8.05 13.13 -14.39
C SER A 206 -9.55 13.19 -14.11
N ASN A 207 -10.37 12.72 -15.05
CA ASN A 207 -11.83 12.69 -14.89
C ASN A 207 -12.32 11.52 -14.01
N ILE A 208 -11.44 10.56 -13.73
CA ILE A 208 -11.70 9.41 -12.86
C ILE A 208 -10.54 9.22 -11.87
N PRO A 209 -10.79 8.66 -10.68
CA PRO A 209 -9.73 8.20 -9.79
C PRO A 209 -8.88 7.12 -10.46
N LEU A 210 -7.56 7.20 -10.25
CA LEU A 210 -6.58 6.27 -10.75
C LEU A 210 -5.76 5.69 -9.60
N PRO A 211 -5.41 4.39 -9.64
CA PRO A 211 -4.65 3.76 -8.58
C PRO A 211 -3.23 4.33 -8.53
N LEU A 212 -2.74 4.62 -7.32
CA LEU A 212 -1.32 4.85 -7.12
C LEU A 212 -0.52 3.61 -7.49
N LYS A 213 0.69 3.81 -8.01
CA LYS A 213 1.60 2.74 -8.40
C LYS A 213 3.00 3.09 -7.95
N TYR A 214 3.76 2.10 -7.51
CA TYR A 214 5.17 2.27 -7.19
C TYR A 214 5.97 2.68 -8.44
N THR A 215 5.69 2.03 -9.57
CA THR A 215 6.25 2.38 -10.88
C THR A 215 5.19 2.22 -11.96
N ILE A 216 5.31 3.01 -13.03
CA ILE A 216 4.50 2.88 -14.26
C ILE A 216 5.44 2.65 -15.43
N THR A 217 5.03 1.77 -16.35
CA THR A 217 5.78 1.47 -17.59
C THR A 217 5.30 2.35 -18.76
N ASN A 218 4.02 2.70 -18.76
CA ASN A 218 3.43 3.67 -19.66
C ASN A 218 3.19 4.98 -18.89
N TYR A 219 3.54 6.10 -19.50
CA TYR A 219 3.44 7.42 -18.89
C TYR A 219 2.34 8.22 -19.58
N PRO A 220 1.53 9.00 -18.84
CA PRO A 220 0.65 9.97 -19.46
C PRO A 220 1.47 10.93 -20.30
N LEU A 221 0.96 11.31 -21.46
CA LEU A 221 1.68 12.17 -22.40
C LEU A 221 1.04 13.55 -22.43
N LEU A 222 1.81 14.55 -22.00
CA LEU A 222 1.46 15.95 -22.25
C LEU A 222 1.78 16.26 -23.71
N LYS A 223 0.75 16.59 -24.48
CA LYS A 223 0.88 17.11 -25.84
C LYS A 223 0.56 18.59 -25.83
N LEU A 224 1.53 19.37 -26.28
CA LEU A 224 1.48 20.81 -26.24
C LEU A 224 1.87 21.38 -27.59
N ARG A 225 1.00 22.21 -28.17
CA ARG A 225 1.34 23.11 -29.26
C ARG A 225 1.53 24.51 -28.70
N TYR A 226 2.64 25.15 -29.00
CA TYR A 226 2.94 26.49 -28.50
C TYR A 226 3.60 27.37 -29.55
N THR A 227 3.37 28.68 -29.45
CA THR A 227 4.09 29.68 -30.21
C THR A 227 5.25 30.20 -29.37
N ASN A 228 6.47 30.05 -29.89
CA ASN A 228 7.64 30.69 -29.29
C ASN A 228 7.59 32.19 -29.63
N THR A 229 7.37 33.03 -28.63
CA THR A 229 7.13 34.47 -28.83
C THR A 229 8.37 35.24 -29.29
N GLN A 230 9.58 34.70 -29.06
CA GLN A 230 10.83 35.31 -29.49
C GLN A 230 11.15 35.00 -30.95
N LEU A 231 10.88 33.77 -31.38
CA LEU A 231 11.16 33.30 -32.74
C LEU A 231 9.96 33.45 -33.68
N ASN A 232 8.76 33.69 -33.14
CA ASN A 232 7.49 33.71 -33.84
C ASN A 232 7.23 32.42 -34.66
N VAL A 233 7.59 31.27 -34.08
CA VAL A 233 7.41 29.95 -34.68
C VAL A 233 6.58 29.07 -33.77
N THR A 234 5.60 28.38 -34.35
CA THR A 234 4.81 27.35 -33.67
C THR A 234 5.57 26.03 -33.63
N LYS A 235 5.57 25.39 -32.46
CA LYS A 235 6.21 24.11 -32.21
C LYS A 235 5.25 23.16 -31.50
N ASP A 236 5.41 21.88 -31.80
CA ASP A 236 4.75 20.79 -31.08
C ASP A 236 5.76 20.17 -30.10
N LEU A 237 5.29 19.86 -28.90
CA LEU A 237 6.07 19.25 -27.83
C LEU A 237 5.27 18.10 -27.21
N GLU A 238 5.97 17.00 -26.95
CA GLU A 238 5.43 15.84 -26.24
C GLU A 238 6.33 15.54 -25.04
N ILE A 239 5.74 15.48 -23.84
CA ILE A 239 6.46 15.23 -22.59
C ILE A 239 5.80 14.06 -21.87
N LYS A 240 6.62 13.09 -21.44
CA LYS A 240 6.19 12.05 -20.50
C LYS A 240 5.98 12.67 -19.13
N LEU A 241 4.75 12.57 -18.63
CA LEU A 241 4.40 13.08 -17.31
C LEU A 241 4.85 12.11 -16.22
N PRO A 242 5.28 12.61 -15.05
CA PRO A 242 5.74 11.76 -13.97
C PRO A 242 4.59 10.92 -13.39
N ASN A 243 4.97 9.81 -12.77
CA ASN A 243 4.08 9.05 -11.90
C ASN A 243 3.72 9.87 -10.66
N GLN A 244 2.53 9.66 -10.12
CA GLN A 244 2.13 10.24 -8.85
C GLN A 244 2.78 9.52 -7.68
N ILE A 245 3.22 10.27 -6.66
CA ILE A 245 3.94 9.71 -5.50
C ILE A 245 3.09 9.82 -4.21
N PRO A 246 3.19 8.88 -3.26
CA PRO A 246 2.38 8.89 -2.04
C PRO A 246 2.55 10.09 -1.12
N GLU A 247 3.65 10.83 -1.25
CA GLU A 247 3.93 12.06 -0.51
C GLU A 247 3.10 13.25 -1.03
N SER A 248 2.55 13.14 -2.24
CA SER A 248 1.84 14.21 -2.93
C SER A 248 0.32 14.21 -2.71
N ILE A 249 -0.17 13.46 -1.73
CA ILE A 249 -1.60 13.38 -1.41
C ILE A 249 -2.03 14.65 -0.69
N LEU A 250 -2.92 15.41 -1.33
CA LEU A 250 -3.67 16.48 -0.70
C LEU A 250 -5.05 15.94 -0.33
N GLY A 251 -5.30 15.82 0.97
CA GLY A 251 -6.62 15.54 1.52
C GLY A 251 -7.08 16.68 2.41
N GLU A 252 -8.24 17.24 2.11
CA GLU A 252 -9.06 17.92 3.12
C GLU A 252 -10.21 16.98 3.48
N GLU A 253 -10.25 16.51 4.73
CA GLU A 253 -11.50 16.04 5.32
C GLU A 253 -12.36 17.29 5.58
N ARG A 254 -13.46 17.46 4.84
CA ARG A 254 -14.51 18.44 5.19
C ARG A 254 -15.85 17.72 5.35
N ASP A 255 -16.48 17.91 6.50
CA ASP A 255 -17.89 17.62 6.76
C ASP A 255 -18.37 16.21 6.35
N GLY A 256 -17.59 15.16 6.66
CA GLY A 256 -18.03 13.76 6.49
C GLY A 256 -18.26 13.32 5.04
N ALA A 257 -17.95 14.16 4.06
CA ALA A 257 -17.94 13.82 2.65
C ALA A 257 -16.50 13.51 2.23
N VAL A 258 -16.26 12.30 1.74
CA VAL A 258 -14.97 11.91 1.18
C VAL A 258 -14.77 12.69 -0.12
N ILE A 259 -14.07 13.82 -0.05
CA ILE A 259 -13.51 14.45 -1.25
C ILE A 259 -12.51 13.43 -1.84
N PRO A 260 -12.54 13.15 -3.16
CA PRO A 260 -11.50 12.33 -3.76
C PRO A 260 -10.15 12.99 -3.50
N LEU A 261 -9.30 12.27 -2.77
CA LEU A 261 -7.94 12.67 -2.46
C LEU A 261 -7.19 12.93 -3.78
N LEU A 262 -6.48 14.06 -3.85
CA LEU A 262 -5.74 14.50 -5.04
C LEU A 262 -4.28 14.06 -4.92
N ALA A 263 -3.71 13.50 -5.97
CA ALA A 263 -2.26 13.35 -6.11
C ALA A 263 -1.75 14.37 -7.12
N THR A 264 -0.82 15.23 -6.71
CA THR A 264 -0.40 16.39 -7.51
C THR A 264 1.07 16.33 -7.91
N ALA A 265 1.35 16.50 -9.20
CA ALA A 265 2.70 16.64 -9.72
C ALA A 265 2.87 17.99 -10.45
N ILE A 266 3.99 18.68 -10.19
CA ILE A 266 4.36 19.93 -10.85
C ILE A 266 5.33 19.63 -11.99
N ILE A 267 5.05 20.19 -13.17
CA ILE A 267 5.84 20.00 -14.39
C ILE A 267 6.28 21.37 -14.90
N TYR A 268 7.58 21.55 -15.08
CA TYR A 268 8.14 22.71 -15.76
C TYR A 268 8.42 22.36 -17.22
N VAL A 269 7.84 23.14 -18.12
CA VAL A 269 7.97 22.97 -19.57
C VAL A 269 8.90 24.00 -20.14
#